data_AF-A0A7R9F883-F1
#
_entry.id   AF-A0A7R9F883-F1
#
_cell.length_a   1.000
_cell.length_b   1.000
_cell.length_c   1.000
_cell.angle_alpha   90.00
_cell.angle_beta   90.00
_cell.angle_gamma   90.00
#
_symmetry.space_group_name_H-M   'P 1'
#
loop_
_entity.id
_entity.type
_entity.pdbx_description
1 polymer ?
#
loop_
_entity_poly.entity_id
_entity_poly.type
_entity_poly.pdbx_seq_one_letter_code
_entity_poly.pdbx_strand_id
1 'polypeptide(L)'
;MAKGFDPNIGVNFGKRDMERLGIFVEMSYLIGKKYVDPYIGDIRQVATGRQMFPGYPKSKSATQDGYFAEKFLRIFEKEALTNMFQRHLIESIASSKKSVGSTAFRPAGATKKHSCPGDYHGTFIKNMP
;
A
#
# COMPACT_ATOMS: atom_id res chain seq x y z
N MET A 1 103.78 17.90 2.61
CA MET A 1 103.25 16.63 2.06
C MET A 1 101.87 16.41 2.64
N ALA A 2 100.82 16.42 1.82
CA ALA A 2 99.49 16.03 2.28
C ALA A 2 99.55 14.54 2.64
N LYS A 3 99.22 14.17 3.89
CA LYS A 3 99.04 12.77 4.25
C LYS A 3 97.94 12.19 3.37
N GLY A 4 98.20 11.07 2.72
CA GLY A 4 97.21 10.36 1.91
C GLY A 4 95.99 9.98 2.74
N PHE A 5 94.85 9.81 2.09
CA PHE A 5 93.64 9.33 2.73
C PHE A 5 93.85 7.91 3.26
N ASP A 6 93.82 7.73 4.58
CA ASP A 6 93.90 6.42 5.21
C ASP A 6 92.55 5.70 5.05
N PRO A 7 92.47 4.59 4.30
CA PRO A 7 91.21 3.89 4.05
C PRO A 7 90.61 3.24 5.31
N ASN A 8 91.41 3.13 6.38
CA ASN A 8 91.03 2.54 7.66
C ASN A 8 90.69 3.58 8.73
N ILE A 9 90.62 4.88 8.36
CA ILE A 9 90.26 5.94 9.31
C ILE A 9 88.83 5.71 9.82
N GLY A 10 88.67 5.64 11.14
CA GLY A 10 87.38 5.44 11.79
C GLY A 10 86.83 4.00 11.80
N VAL A 11 87.66 2.99 11.56
CA VAL A 11 87.27 1.55 11.59
C VAL A 11 87.89 0.78 12.77
N ASN A 12 88.83 1.38 13.51
CA ASN A 12 89.71 0.71 14.47
C ASN A 12 89.03 0.09 15.71
N PHE A 13 87.72 0.31 15.92
CA PHE A 13 87.00 -0.14 17.12
C PHE A 13 85.75 -0.98 16.80
N GLY A 14 85.78 -1.71 15.68
CA GLY A 14 84.75 -2.68 15.28
C GLY A 14 83.52 -2.07 14.61
N LYS A 15 83.08 -0.88 15.03
CA LYS A 15 82.05 -0.08 14.35
C LYS A 15 82.65 1.17 13.73
N ARG A 16 82.07 1.62 12.61
CA ARG A 16 82.50 2.88 11.97
C ARG A 16 82.22 4.06 12.89
N ASP A 17 83.07 5.09 12.86
CA ASP A 17 82.90 6.29 13.70
C ASP A 17 81.50 6.90 13.61
N MET A 18 80.90 6.89 12.42
CA MET A 18 79.54 7.38 12.19
C MET A 18 78.47 6.56 12.93
N GLU A 19 78.65 5.24 13.04
CA GLU A 19 77.76 4.36 13.80
C GLU A 19 77.97 4.53 15.32
N ARG A 20 79.20 4.83 15.74
CA ARG A 20 79.55 5.07 17.14
C ARG A 20 79.00 6.39 17.67
N LEU A 21 79.01 7.43 16.84
CA LEU A 21 78.42 8.73 17.15
C LEU A 21 76.89 8.66 17.22
N GLY A 22 76.26 7.64 16.64
CA GLY A 22 74.81 7.46 16.68
C GLY A 22 74.03 8.45 15.81
N ILE A 23 74.71 9.22 14.95
CA ILE A 23 74.09 10.27 14.11
C ILE A 23 73.11 9.68 13.08
N PHE A 24 73.34 8.44 12.64
CA PHE A 24 72.48 7.72 11.69
C PHE A 24 71.66 6.60 12.34
N VAL A 25 71.53 6.60 13.67
CA VAL A 25 70.62 5.69 14.34
C VAL A 25 69.24 6.34 14.38
N GLU A 26 68.19 5.59 14.05
CA GLU A 26 66.82 6.08 14.19
C GLU A 26 66.60 6.58 15.61
N MET A 27 65.96 7.75 15.74
CA MET A 27 65.70 8.34 17.05
C MET A 27 64.87 7.37 17.88
N SER A 28 65.28 7.13 19.12
CA SER A 28 64.69 6.10 19.99
C SER A 28 63.17 6.24 20.17
N TYR A 29 62.62 7.45 20.03
CA TYR A 29 61.18 7.69 20.12
C TYR A 29 60.39 7.39 18.84
N LEU A 30 61.04 7.21 17.68
CA LEU A 30 60.39 6.67 16.48
C LEU A 30 60.23 5.15 16.56
N ILE A 31 61.13 4.48 17.28
CA ILE A 31 61.11 3.03 17.50
C ILE A 31 60.14 2.74 18.66
N GLY A 32 58.83 2.81 18.38
CA GLY A 32 57.81 2.61 19.40
C GLY A 32 56.40 2.44 18.84
N LYS A 33 55.44 2.17 19.73
CA LYS A 33 54.02 2.20 19.34
C LYS A 33 53.65 3.64 18.99
N LYS A 34 53.32 3.87 17.72
CA LYS A 34 52.77 5.15 17.26
C LYS A 34 51.47 5.43 18.00
N TYR A 35 51.21 6.70 18.29
CA TYR A 35 49.91 7.14 18.79
C TYR A 35 48.83 6.73 17.78
N VAL A 36 47.81 6.04 18.26
CA VAL A 36 46.61 5.72 17.49
C VAL A 36 45.52 6.64 18.00
N ASP A 37 45.02 7.51 17.13
CA ASP A 37 43.94 8.43 17.48
C ASP A 37 42.66 7.63 17.80
N PRO A 38 42.09 7.76 19.02
CA PRO A 38 40.87 7.06 19.39
C PRO A 38 39.62 7.55 18.61
N TYR A 39 39.70 8.71 17.95
CA TYR A 39 38.59 9.30 17.20
C TYR A 39 38.67 9.04 15.69
N ILE A 40 39.83 8.65 15.17
CA ILE A 40 39.96 8.13 13.81
C ILE A 40 39.52 6.66 13.87
N GLY A 41 38.20 6.46 13.87
CA GLY A 41 37.63 5.15 13.61
C GLY A 41 38.18 4.61 12.29
N ASP A 42 38.46 3.30 12.25
CA ASP A 42 38.82 2.65 11.00
C ASP A 42 37.72 2.92 9.98
N ILE A 43 38.05 3.58 8.86
CA ILE A 43 37.11 3.96 7.79
C ILE A 43 36.27 2.74 7.35
N ARG A 44 36.83 1.54 7.53
CA ARG A 44 36.18 0.26 7.21
C ARG A 44 35.05 -0.13 8.17
N GLN A 45 34.99 0.40 9.39
CA GLN A 45 33.91 0.10 10.34
C GLN A 45 32.54 0.54 9.82
N VAL A 46 32.49 1.65 9.07
CA VAL A 46 31.25 2.11 8.41
C VAL A 46 30.76 1.10 7.37
N ALA A 47 31.68 0.35 6.74
CA ALA A 47 31.37 -0.66 5.74
C ALA A 47 31.05 -2.05 6.34
N THR A 48 31.43 -2.31 7.59
CA THR A 48 31.21 -3.61 8.24
C THR A 48 29.92 -3.60 9.05
N GLY A 49 28.87 -4.25 8.53
CA GLY A 49 27.60 -4.41 9.25
C GLY A 49 26.40 -4.56 8.32
N ARG A 50 25.21 -4.71 8.93
CA ARG A 50 23.94 -4.63 8.19
C ARG A 50 23.72 -3.18 7.75
N GLN A 51 23.75 -2.95 6.44
CA GLN A 51 23.48 -1.65 5.85
C GLN A 51 21.97 -1.42 5.65
N MET A 52 21.57 -0.17 5.49
CA MET A 52 20.21 0.18 5.11
C MET A 52 19.89 -0.43 3.74
N PHE A 53 18.77 -1.15 3.63
CA PHE A 53 18.32 -1.70 2.36
C PHE A 53 17.31 -0.74 1.73
N PRO A 54 17.65 -0.01 0.65
CA PRO A 54 16.77 0.99 0.05
C PRO A 54 15.59 0.40 -0.73
N GLY A 55 15.45 -0.93 -0.78
CA GLY A 55 14.45 -1.60 -1.61
C GLY A 55 14.80 -1.58 -3.10
N TYR A 56 13.94 -2.19 -3.91
CA TYR A 56 14.05 -2.20 -5.37
C TYR A 56 12.74 -1.67 -5.98
N PRO A 57 12.78 -0.88 -7.08
CA PRO A 57 11.57 -0.41 -7.74
C PRO A 57 10.78 -1.57 -8.35
N LYS A 58 9.52 -1.75 -7.91
CA LYS A 58 8.60 -2.75 -8.47
C LYS A 58 7.94 -2.20 -9.75
N SER A 59 8.70 -2.13 -10.84
CA SER A 59 8.25 -1.42 -12.06
C SER A 59 7.17 -2.15 -12.88
N LYS A 60 6.91 -3.45 -12.64
CA LYS A 60 6.00 -4.28 -13.46
C LYS A 60 5.31 -5.39 -12.66
N SER A 61 4.82 -5.11 -11.46
CA SER A 61 4.02 -6.09 -10.72
C SER A 61 2.54 -5.76 -10.84
N ALA A 62 1.73 -6.70 -11.35
CA ALA A 62 0.27 -6.61 -11.30
C ALA A 62 -0.30 -6.84 -9.88
N THR A 63 0.57 -7.03 -8.89
CA THR A 63 0.25 -7.19 -7.47
C THR A 63 0.22 -5.85 -6.74
N GLN A 64 -0.57 -5.78 -5.66
CA GLN A 64 -0.75 -4.56 -4.84
C GLN A 64 0.58 -4.01 -4.30
N ASP A 65 1.54 -4.91 -4.09
CA ASP A 65 2.92 -4.65 -3.67
C ASP A 65 3.66 -3.52 -4.39
N GLY A 66 3.28 -3.23 -5.65
CA GLY A 66 3.86 -2.16 -6.47
C GLY A 66 3.25 -0.77 -6.25
N TYR A 67 2.16 -0.67 -5.50
CA TYR A 67 1.46 0.58 -5.20
C TYR A 67 1.77 1.05 -3.77
N PHE A 68 1.61 2.35 -3.51
CA PHE A 68 1.84 2.94 -2.19
C PHE A 68 0.81 2.50 -1.13
N ALA A 69 -0.42 2.20 -1.57
CA ALA A 69 -1.46 1.71 -0.66
C ALA A 69 -1.23 0.24 -0.35
N GLU A 70 -1.23 -0.12 0.93
CA GLU A 70 -1.07 -1.52 1.37
C GLU A 70 -2.22 -2.42 0.86
N LYS A 71 -3.43 -1.85 0.79
CA LYS A 71 -4.64 -2.55 0.37
C LYS A 71 -5.22 -1.90 -0.88
N PHE A 72 -5.72 -2.74 -1.77
CA PHE A 72 -6.50 -2.30 -2.91
C PHE A 72 -7.83 -1.71 -2.40
N LEU A 73 -8.08 -0.44 -2.71
CA LEU A 73 -9.33 0.23 -2.37
C LEU A 73 -10.29 0.10 -3.55
N ARG A 74 -11.34 -0.72 -3.39
CA ARG A 74 -12.36 -0.87 -4.42
C ARG A 74 -13.52 0.10 -4.14
N ILE A 75 -13.97 0.80 -5.18
CA ILE A 75 -15.06 1.80 -5.08
C ILE A 75 -16.40 1.12 -4.71
N PHE A 76 -16.60 -0.11 -5.16
CA PHE A 76 -17.89 -0.81 -5.11
C PHE A 76 -17.93 -1.99 -4.10
N GLU A 77 -17.25 -1.90 -2.95
CA GLU A 77 -17.22 -3.01 -1.98
C GLU A 77 -18.54 -3.25 -1.24
N LYS A 78 -19.35 -2.20 -1.09
CA LYS A 78 -20.63 -2.25 -0.35
C LYS A 78 -21.82 -1.85 -1.21
N GLU A 79 -21.65 -1.83 -2.52
CA GLU A 79 -22.78 -1.61 -3.41
C GLU A 79 -23.60 -2.89 -3.52
N ALA A 80 -24.88 -2.79 -3.13
CA ALA A 80 -25.87 -3.77 -3.54
C ALA A 80 -26.10 -3.56 -5.03
N LEU A 81 -25.37 -4.29 -5.89
CA LEU A 81 -25.62 -4.32 -7.32
C LEU A 81 -26.97 -5.00 -7.55
N THR A 82 -28.04 -4.23 -7.38
CA THR A 82 -29.41 -4.71 -7.55
C THR A 82 -29.71 -4.76 -9.03
N ASN A 83 -30.01 -5.96 -9.52
CA ASN A 83 -30.47 -6.12 -10.88
C ASN A 83 -31.87 -5.48 -11.02
N MET A 84 -31.92 -4.31 -11.67
CA MET A 84 -33.16 -3.56 -11.86
C MET A 84 -34.22 -4.36 -12.61
N PHE A 85 -33.81 -5.23 -13.54
CA PHE A 85 -34.74 -6.10 -14.26
C PHE A 85 -35.43 -7.08 -13.31
N GLN A 86 -34.67 -7.75 -12.44
CA GLN A 86 -35.23 -8.68 -11.44
C GLN A 86 -36.19 -7.95 -10.49
N ARG A 87 -35.84 -6.73 -10.08
CA ARG A 87 -36.69 -5.90 -9.21
C ARG A 87 -38.02 -5.56 -9.88
N HIS A 88 -37.99 -5.08 -11.13
CA HIS A 88 -39.22 -4.75 -11.88
C HIS A 88 -40.09 -5.98 -12.13
N LEU A 89 -39.47 -7.14 -12.36
CA LEU A 89 -40.19 -8.40 -12.54
C LEU A 89 -40.94 -8.79 -11.25
N ILE A 90 -40.27 -8.69 -10.09
CA ILE A 90 -40.90 -8.92 -8.78
C ILE A 90 -42.04 -7.93 -8.53
N GLU A 91 -41.83 -6.64 -8.82
CA GLU A 91 -42.85 -5.60 -8.68
C GLU A 91 -44.08 -5.88 -9.56
N SER A 92 -43.87 -6.33 -10.80
CA SER A 92 -44.93 -6.72 -11.74
C SER A 92 -45.72 -7.95 -11.26
N ILE A 93 -45.03 -8.98 -10.75
CA ILE A 93 -45.69 -10.15 -10.15
C ILE A 93 -46.48 -9.76 -8.88
N ALA A 94 -45.95 -8.84 -8.07
CA ALA A 94 -46.64 -8.39 -6.87
C ALA A 94 -47.88 -7.54 -7.21
N SER A 95 -47.82 -6.70 -8.25
CA SER A 95 -48.96 -5.90 -8.69
C SER A 95 -50.07 -6.77 -9.31
N SER A 96 -49.72 -7.80 -10.08
CA SER A 96 -50.71 -8.74 -10.64
C SER A 96 -51.43 -9.57 -9.57
N LYS A 97 -50.77 -9.84 -8.43
CA LYS A 97 -51.39 -10.50 -7.28
C LYS A 97 -52.38 -9.58 -6.54
N LYS A 98 -52.13 -8.26 -6.50
CA LYS A 98 -53.01 -7.29 -5.83
C LYS A 98 -54.36 -7.10 -6.52
N SER A 99 -54.45 -7.34 -7.84
CA SER A 99 -55.71 -7.24 -8.58
C SER A 99 -56.68 -8.39 -8.34
N VAL A 100 -56.27 -9.42 -7.59
CA VAL A 100 -57.16 -10.49 -7.14
C VAL A 100 -57.57 -10.18 -5.70
N GLY A 101 -58.50 -9.24 -5.53
CA GLY A 101 -59.20 -9.11 -4.25
C GLY A 101 -59.84 -10.44 -3.87
N SER A 102 -59.95 -10.74 -2.57
CA SER A 102 -60.61 -11.98 -2.08
C SER A 102 -62.05 -12.14 -2.58
N THR A 103 -62.66 -11.04 -3.03
CA THR A 103 -63.94 -11.03 -3.72
C THR A 103 -63.68 -11.02 -5.22
N ALA A 104 -64.23 -11.99 -5.94
CA ALA A 104 -64.28 -11.99 -7.41
C ALA A 104 -64.78 -10.62 -7.91
N PHE A 105 -64.27 -10.17 -9.06
CA PHE A 105 -64.76 -8.96 -9.73
C PHE A 105 -66.29 -9.02 -9.81
N ARG A 106 -66.96 -8.18 -9.02
CA ARG A 106 -68.41 -8.06 -9.04
C ARG A 106 -68.75 -6.97 -10.06
N PRO A 107 -69.37 -7.32 -11.20
CA PRO A 107 -69.84 -6.28 -12.12
C PRO A 107 -70.78 -5.34 -11.36
N ALA A 108 -70.78 -4.06 -11.74
CA ALA A 108 -71.79 -3.13 -11.24
C ALA A 108 -73.16 -3.77 -11.47
N GLY A 109 -73.98 -3.85 -10.40
CA GLY A 109 -75.31 -4.43 -10.50
C GLY A 109 -76.14 -3.73 -11.57
N ALA A 110 -77.17 -4.40 -12.08
CA ALA A 110 -78.06 -3.81 -13.09
C ALA A 110 -78.51 -2.40 -12.67
N THR A 111 -78.34 -1.44 -13.58
CA THR A 111 -78.74 -0.05 -13.35
C THR A 111 -80.20 -0.02 -12.95
N LYS A 112 -80.52 0.68 -11.85
CA LYS A 112 -81.91 0.94 -11.50
C LYS A 112 -82.56 1.66 -12.67
N LYS A 113 -83.76 1.22 -13.07
CA LYS A 113 -84.53 1.93 -14.08
C LYS A 113 -84.87 3.31 -13.54
N HIS A 114 -84.74 4.34 -14.37
CA HIS A 114 -85.14 5.69 -14.01
C HIS A 114 -86.63 5.69 -13.60
N SER A 115 -86.95 6.43 -12.55
CA SER A 115 -88.30 6.62 -12.03
C SER A 115 -88.58 8.12 -11.94
N CYS A 116 -88.52 8.78 -13.09
CA CYS A 116 -88.95 10.15 -13.26
C CYS A 116 -90.49 10.21 -13.30
N PRO A 117 -91.12 11.34 -12.93
CA PRO A 117 -92.56 11.53 -13.08
C PRO A 117 -92.98 11.32 -14.55
N GLY A 118 -93.70 10.23 -14.84
CA GLY A 118 -94.10 9.83 -16.19
C GLY A 118 -93.51 8.51 -16.69
N ASP A 119 -92.54 7.92 -15.98
CA ASP A 119 -91.96 6.63 -16.36
C ASP A 119 -92.93 5.45 -16.07
N TYR A 120 -92.90 4.43 -16.93
CA TYR A 120 -93.73 3.21 -16.81
C TYR A 120 -93.36 2.36 -15.57
N HIS A 121 -92.11 2.45 -15.11
CA HIS A 121 -91.63 1.67 -13.97
C HIS A 121 -91.98 2.34 -12.63
N GLY A 122 -92.82 1.68 -11.83
CA GLY A 122 -93.15 2.08 -10.45
C GLY A 122 -94.53 2.71 -10.27
N THR A 123 -95.20 3.11 -11.35
CA THR A 123 -96.48 3.84 -11.27
C THR A 123 -97.71 2.93 -11.44
N PHE A 124 -97.55 1.76 -12.08
CA PHE A 124 -98.61 0.76 -12.25
C PHE A 124 -98.08 -0.66 -12.14
N ILE A 125 -97.83 -1.15 -10.92
CA ILE A 125 -97.80 -2.60 -10.70
C ILE A 125 -99.16 -2.97 -10.10
N LYS A 126 -99.98 -3.59 -10.92
CA LYS A 126 -101.21 -4.28 -10.53
C LYS A 126 -100.82 -5.33 -9.50
N ASN A 127 -101.24 -5.16 -8.24
CA ASN A 127 -101.31 -6.26 -7.29
C ASN A 127 -102.25 -7.31 -7.92
N MET A 128 -101.70 -8.30 -8.61
CA MET A 128 -102.39 -9.56 -8.85
C MET A 128 -101.99 -10.53 -7.73
N PRO A 129 -102.95 -11.31 -7.20
CA PRO A 129 -102.64 -12.45 -6.34
C PRO A 129 -101.75 -13.48 -7.08
#